data_AF-A0A518I792-F1
#
_entry.id   AF-A0A518I792-F1
#
_cell.length_a   1.000
_cell.length_b   1.000
_cell.length_c   1.000
_cell.angle_alpha   90.00
_cell.angle_beta   90.00
_cell.angle_gamma   90.00
#
_symmetry.space_group_name_H-M   'P 1'
#
loop_
_entity.id
_entity.type
_entity.pdbx_description
1 polymer ?
#
loop_
_entity_poly.entity_id
_entity_poly.type
_entity_poly.pdbx_seq_one_letter_code
_entity_poly.pdbx_strand_id
1 'polypeptide(L)'
;MYLRHSVSVFVSTLSLIFCVGCSSDSSDTQNAPEEVTVDLGGGGVELGSGGGIEMESDLASETNSPKTKPARRFQPITLGGGSTPTTTTGSEVPDEQKFDNVLEALKPLQIMLGEWGGTTFKKIGGFSSVETLGWVWDLQTNPAQPALVMNADKSRYYEDARLTYLTDKQKYQLTLTDKAGKKRIYEGNFSVPLKKVPGDDDPNVMHSTYKLSLAMVEPADEKKHAQIILNQQNNDRYMFEIYDLRGDSYARIDTINTRRKGTSFAKSDSDYGDKTCVISGGLGTSQVTYQGKSYWVCCSGCRKAFDANPEKWIAKYEANKKKTANQ
;
A
#
# COMPACT_ATOMS: atom_id res chain seq x y z
N MET A 1 48.96 -50.02 -29.99
CA MET A 1 48.55 -49.90 -28.58
C MET A 1 48.15 -48.45 -28.31
N TYR A 2 46.86 -48.14 -28.31
CA TYR A 2 46.22 -47.05 -27.54
C TYR A 2 44.70 -47.14 -27.78
N LEU A 3 43.90 -46.93 -26.74
CA LEU A 3 42.46 -47.24 -26.74
C LEU A 3 41.65 -45.95 -26.81
N ARG A 4 40.68 -45.86 -27.75
CA ARG A 4 39.70 -44.77 -27.77
C ARG A 4 38.51 -45.19 -26.92
N HIS A 5 38.17 -44.41 -25.88
CA HIS A 5 36.93 -44.59 -25.14
C HIS A 5 35.78 -43.87 -25.84
N SER A 6 34.69 -44.60 -26.07
CA SER A 6 33.40 -44.05 -26.47
C SER A 6 32.49 -44.05 -25.24
N VAL A 7 31.93 -42.89 -24.89
CA VAL A 7 30.95 -42.78 -23.80
C VAL A 7 29.59 -43.21 -24.33
N SER A 8 28.94 -44.16 -23.65
CA SER A 8 27.59 -44.61 -24.00
C SER A 8 26.55 -43.84 -23.20
N VAL A 9 25.49 -43.35 -23.86
CA VAL A 9 24.37 -42.65 -23.22
C VAL A 9 23.20 -43.61 -23.10
N PHE A 10 22.85 -44.00 -21.86
CA PHE A 10 21.63 -44.75 -21.58
C PHE A 10 20.48 -43.80 -21.24
N VAL A 11 19.47 -43.79 -22.10
CA VAL A 11 18.14 -43.25 -21.78
C VAL A 11 17.33 -44.37 -21.14
N SER A 12 16.69 -44.10 -19.99
CA SER A 12 15.76 -45.03 -19.36
C SER A 12 14.45 -44.32 -19.05
N THR A 13 13.40 -44.67 -19.80
CA THR A 13 12.02 -44.23 -19.58
C THR A 13 11.37 -45.06 -18.49
N LEU A 14 10.72 -44.42 -17.50
CA LEU A 14 9.91 -45.10 -16.50
C LEU A 14 8.47 -44.58 -16.55
N SER A 15 7.52 -45.46 -16.88
CA SER A 15 6.09 -45.16 -16.97
C SER A 15 5.36 -45.44 -15.65
N LEU A 16 4.16 -44.85 -15.52
CA LEU A 16 3.32 -44.89 -14.32
C LEU A 16 2.91 -46.30 -13.88
N ILE A 17 2.71 -46.44 -12.57
CA ILE A 17 1.71 -47.36 -12.01
C ILE A 17 0.72 -46.51 -11.20
N PHE A 18 -0.58 -46.68 -11.47
CA PHE A 18 -1.65 -46.09 -10.67
C PHE A 18 -1.96 -46.99 -9.47
N CYS A 19 -2.13 -46.38 -8.30
CA CYS A 19 -2.84 -47.00 -7.16
C CYS A 19 -3.96 -46.06 -6.72
N VAL A 20 -5.19 -46.57 -6.73
CA VAL A 20 -6.37 -45.88 -6.19
C VAL A 20 -6.60 -46.37 -4.76
N GLY A 21 -6.82 -45.46 -3.82
CA GLY A 21 -7.16 -45.79 -2.43
C GLY A 21 -7.83 -44.60 -1.76
N CYS A 22 -9.08 -44.77 -1.33
CA CYS A 22 -9.87 -43.73 -0.68
C CYS A 22 -9.89 -43.92 0.84
N SER A 23 -9.85 -42.83 1.61
CA SER A 23 -10.51 -42.75 2.93
C SER A 23 -10.70 -41.29 3.40
N SER A 24 -11.98 -40.95 3.62
CA SER A 24 -12.55 -40.04 4.64
C SER A 24 -11.76 -38.86 5.22
N ASP A 25 -12.35 -37.68 5.07
CA ASP A 25 -12.55 -36.61 6.07
C ASP A 25 -11.48 -36.33 7.16
N SER A 26 -10.89 -35.14 7.06
CA SER A 26 -10.82 -34.19 8.18
C SER A 26 -10.87 -32.74 7.66
N SER A 27 -11.55 -31.85 8.38
CA SER A 27 -11.92 -30.52 7.88
C SER A 27 -10.98 -29.41 8.35
N ASP A 28 -9.93 -29.12 7.57
CA ASP A 28 -9.11 -27.92 7.74
C ASP A 28 -9.66 -26.76 6.87
N THR A 29 -10.35 -25.81 7.51
CA THR A 29 -10.66 -24.52 6.89
C THR A 29 -9.40 -23.65 6.84
N GLN A 30 -8.59 -23.86 5.81
CA GLN A 30 -7.37 -23.07 5.59
C GLN A 30 -7.70 -21.60 5.33
N ASN A 31 -7.00 -20.69 6.02
CA ASN A 31 -7.13 -19.25 5.82
C ASN A 31 -6.74 -18.88 4.38
N ALA A 32 -7.72 -18.51 3.56
CA ALA A 32 -7.47 -17.94 2.25
C ALA A 32 -6.73 -16.59 2.39
N PRO A 33 -5.83 -16.22 1.46
CA PRO A 33 -5.11 -14.96 1.53
C PRO A 33 -6.07 -13.78 1.28
N GLU A 34 -6.37 -13.04 2.35
CA GLU A 34 -7.24 -11.86 2.30
C GLU A 34 -6.58 -10.73 1.50
N GLU A 35 -7.24 -10.32 0.41
CA GLU A 35 -6.81 -9.19 -0.41
C GLU A 35 -7.48 -7.90 0.09
N VAL A 36 -6.71 -7.08 0.82
CA VAL A 36 -7.19 -5.82 1.37
C VAL A 36 -7.33 -4.79 0.24
N THR A 37 -8.51 -4.77 -0.38
CA THR A 37 -8.86 -3.80 -1.41
C THR A 37 -9.15 -2.43 -0.80
N VAL A 38 -8.52 -1.39 -1.35
CA VAL A 38 -8.85 0.01 -1.05
C VAL A 38 -9.73 0.54 -2.18
N ASP A 39 -11.06 0.47 -2.00
CA ASP A 39 -11.99 1.11 -2.92
C ASP A 39 -11.88 2.64 -2.81
N LEU A 40 -11.34 3.25 -3.86
CA LEU A 40 -11.22 4.69 -4.02
C LEU A 40 -12.18 5.24 -5.10
N GLY A 41 -13.29 4.54 -5.36
CA GLY A 41 -14.44 5.08 -6.10
C GLY A 41 -14.23 5.27 -7.62
N GLY A 42 -13.39 4.44 -8.24
CA GLY A 42 -13.04 4.53 -9.66
C GLY A 42 -13.88 3.61 -10.56
N GLY A 43 -15.15 3.93 -10.77
CA GLY A 43 -16.06 3.12 -11.61
C GLY A 43 -15.65 3.08 -13.09
N GLY A 44 -14.98 2.01 -13.51
CA GLY A 44 -14.62 1.78 -14.91
C GLY A 44 -15.83 1.49 -15.79
N VAL A 45 -15.91 2.17 -16.95
CA VAL A 45 -16.94 1.91 -17.97
C VAL A 45 -16.43 0.95 -19.04
N GLU A 46 -17.15 -0.15 -19.24
CA GLU A 46 -16.82 -1.18 -20.21
C GLU A 46 -17.30 -0.78 -21.62
N LEU A 47 -16.36 -0.64 -22.57
CA LEU A 47 -16.65 -0.23 -23.94
C LEU A 47 -16.84 -1.44 -24.88
N GLY A 48 -18.00 -2.09 -24.78
CA GLY A 48 -18.45 -3.06 -25.79
C GLY A 48 -18.97 -2.38 -27.06
N SER A 49 -18.61 -2.88 -28.24
CA SER A 49 -18.99 -2.29 -29.53
C SER A 49 -19.24 -3.34 -30.63
N GLY A 50 -20.41 -3.26 -31.28
CA GLY A 50 -20.83 -4.11 -32.40
C GLY A 50 -21.49 -5.45 -31.99
N GLY A 51 -22.50 -5.96 -32.69
CA GLY A 51 -23.27 -5.40 -33.81
C GLY A 51 -24.05 -6.46 -34.61
N GLY A 52 -25.30 -6.18 -35.00
CA GLY A 52 -26.25 -7.11 -35.65
C GLY A 52 -27.49 -7.37 -34.76
N ILE A 53 -28.77 -7.24 -35.15
CA ILE A 53 -29.47 -7.29 -36.47
C ILE A 53 -29.41 -8.73 -37.05
N GLU A 54 -30.48 -9.48 -37.33
CA GLU A 54 -31.96 -9.28 -37.32
C GLU A 54 -32.65 -10.56 -36.70
N MET A 55 -33.95 -10.89 -36.71
CA MET A 55 -35.20 -10.46 -37.39
C MET A 55 -36.45 -10.83 -36.52
N GLU A 56 -37.68 -10.65 -37.03
CA GLU A 56 -38.97 -10.92 -36.35
C GLU A 56 -39.71 -12.19 -36.82
N SER A 57 -40.67 -12.71 -36.02
CA SER A 57 -41.94 -13.32 -36.48
C SER A 57 -42.91 -13.63 -35.33
N ASP A 58 -44.22 -13.55 -35.61
CA ASP A 58 -45.32 -13.60 -34.63
C ASP A 58 -45.82 -15.01 -34.26
N LEU A 59 -46.30 -15.20 -33.01
CA LEU A 59 -47.74 -15.24 -32.71
C LEU A 59 -48.01 -15.23 -31.19
N ALA A 60 -49.27 -15.00 -30.79
CA ALA A 60 -49.63 -14.63 -29.41
C ALA A 60 -50.35 -15.73 -28.59
N SER A 61 -50.27 -15.61 -27.26
CA SER A 61 -51.31 -16.04 -26.30
C SER A 61 -51.18 -15.27 -24.98
N GLU A 62 -52.30 -15.07 -24.28
CA GLU A 62 -52.41 -14.18 -23.11
C GLU A 62 -51.94 -14.83 -21.79
N THR A 63 -51.55 -14.00 -20.80
CA THR A 63 -52.04 -14.09 -19.39
C THR A 63 -51.41 -12.99 -18.50
N ASN A 64 -52.26 -12.26 -17.76
CA ASN A 64 -52.02 -11.44 -16.56
C ASN A 64 -50.80 -10.47 -16.47
N SER A 65 -51.12 -9.19 -16.24
CA SER A 65 -50.21 -8.18 -15.66
C SER A 65 -50.75 -7.67 -14.30
N PRO A 66 -49.86 -7.30 -13.36
CA PRO A 66 -50.12 -6.06 -12.62
C PRO A 66 -48.89 -5.16 -12.42
N LYS A 67 -48.74 -4.18 -13.31
CA LYS A 67 -48.27 -2.80 -13.04
C LYS A 67 -47.06 -2.62 -12.08
N THR A 68 -45.84 -2.81 -12.57
CA THR A 68 -44.66 -2.18 -11.98
C THR A 68 -44.78 -0.65 -12.05
N LYS A 69 -44.58 0.04 -10.92
CA LYS A 69 -44.62 1.52 -10.86
C LYS A 69 -43.37 2.10 -11.54
N PRO A 70 -43.46 3.20 -12.30
CA PRO A 70 -42.29 3.80 -12.94
C PRO A 70 -41.29 4.30 -11.89
N ALA A 71 -40.01 3.95 -12.08
CA ALA A 71 -38.93 4.42 -11.21
C ALA A 71 -38.85 5.96 -11.26
N ARG A 72 -38.77 6.61 -10.09
CA ARG A 72 -38.64 8.07 -9.99
C ARG A 72 -37.25 8.50 -10.44
N ARG A 73 -37.11 8.80 -11.72
CA ARG A 73 -35.93 9.47 -12.29
C ARG A 73 -35.87 10.88 -11.68
N PHE A 74 -34.93 11.11 -10.76
CA PHE A 74 -34.72 12.41 -10.13
C PHE A 74 -34.24 13.42 -11.20
N GLN A 75 -35.18 14.19 -11.73
CA GLN A 75 -34.89 15.41 -12.48
C GLN A 75 -34.41 16.48 -11.48
N PRO A 76 -33.30 17.19 -11.73
CA PRO A 76 -32.93 18.33 -10.90
C PRO A 76 -33.99 19.44 -11.09
N ILE A 77 -34.53 19.95 -9.99
CA ILE A 77 -35.52 21.05 -10.03
C ILE A 77 -34.78 22.33 -10.38
N THR A 78 -34.99 22.83 -11.60
CA THR A 78 -34.48 24.12 -12.08
C THR A 78 -35.33 25.28 -11.58
N LEU A 79 -35.11 25.67 -10.31
CA LEU A 79 -35.60 26.96 -9.79
C LEU A 79 -34.79 28.12 -10.41
N GLY A 80 -35.18 28.51 -11.63
CA GLY A 80 -34.58 29.63 -12.33
C GLY A 80 -35.00 30.98 -11.74
N GLY A 81 -34.04 31.78 -11.28
CA GLY A 81 -34.29 33.13 -10.79
C GLY A 81 -33.01 33.94 -10.56
N GLY A 82 -32.70 34.89 -11.47
CA GLY A 82 -31.82 36.02 -11.15
C GLY A 82 -30.31 35.88 -11.44
N SER A 83 -29.96 35.67 -12.70
CA SER A 83 -28.82 36.31 -13.38
C SER A 83 -27.53 36.66 -12.60
N THR A 84 -26.53 35.78 -12.61
CA THR A 84 -25.11 36.19 -12.84
C THR A 84 -24.29 34.98 -13.32
N PRO A 85 -23.40 35.11 -14.34
CA PRO A 85 -22.57 34.01 -14.81
C PRO A 85 -21.31 33.88 -13.95
N THR A 86 -21.45 33.32 -12.75
CA THR A 86 -20.28 32.93 -11.95
C THR A 86 -19.59 31.74 -12.62
N THR A 87 -18.36 31.96 -13.09
CA THR A 87 -17.49 30.92 -13.65
C THR A 87 -17.44 29.68 -12.76
N THR A 88 -17.47 28.50 -13.37
CA THR A 88 -17.32 27.21 -12.67
C THR A 88 -15.93 27.08 -12.06
N THR A 89 -15.73 27.65 -10.88
CA THR A 89 -14.63 27.29 -9.99
C THR A 89 -14.82 25.83 -9.59
N GLY A 90 -13.86 24.97 -9.92
CA GLY A 90 -13.92 23.56 -9.56
C GLY A 90 -14.05 23.39 -8.04
N SER A 91 -14.96 22.51 -7.60
CA SER A 91 -15.21 22.25 -6.17
C SER A 91 -13.97 21.63 -5.52
N GLU A 92 -13.11 22.48 -4.95
CA GLU A 92 -11.90 22.01 -4.28
C GLU A 92 -12.27 21.22 -3.01
N VAL A 93 -11.74 20.01 -2.89
CA VAL A 93 -11.95 19.13 -1.74
C VAL A 93 -11.40 19.81 -0.47
N PRO A 94 -12.17 19.92 0.63
CA PRO A 94 -11.69 20.54 1.87
C PRO A 94 -10.43 19.85 2.41
N ASP A 95 -9.49 20.61 2.98
CA ASP A 95 -8.19 20.07 3.41
C ASP A 95 -8.28 18.96 4.47
N GLU A 96 -9.34 18.97 5.29
CA GLU A 96 -9.68 17.87 6.23
C GLU A 96 -9.95 16.55 5.47
N GLN A 97 -10.67 16.62 4.35
CA GLN A 97 -10.98 15.45 3.51
C GLN A 97 -9.77 15.07 2.63
N LYS A 98 -8.95 16.04 2.20
CA LYS A 98 -7.64 15.74 1.59
C LYS A 98 -6.75 14.96 2.57
N PHE A 99 -6.63 15.44 3.81
CA PHE A 99 -5.87 14.79 4.88
C PHE A 99 -6.33 13.35 5.10
N ASP A 100 -7.63 13.13 5.33
CA ASP A 100 -8.16 11.79 5.61
C ASP A 100 -7.92 10.85 4.41
N ASN A 101 -8.20 11.29 3.18
CA ASN A 101 -7.96 10.48 1.97
C ASN A 101 -6.48 10.08 1.81
N VAL A 102 -5.53 10.99 2.06
CA VAL A 102 -4.09 10.69 1.99
C VAL A 102 -3.65 9.78 3.15
N LEU A 103 -4.20 9.97 4.35
CA LEU A 103 -3.92 9.12 5.50
C LEU A 103 -4.40 7.68 5.27
N GLU A 104 -5.62 7.48 4.76
CA GLU A 104 -6.16 6.17 4.40
C GLU A 104 -5.27 5.48 3.35
N ALA A 105 -4.90 6.18 2.26
CA ALA A 105 -4.01 5.65 1.23
C ALA A 105 -2.62 5.25 1.77
N LEU A 106 -2.13 5.91 2.82
CA LEU A 106 -0.83 5.58 3.43
C LEU A 106 -0.92 4.51 4.54
N LYS A 107 -2.11 4.12 5.03
CA LYS A 107 -2.25 3.05 6.04
C LYS A 107 -1.60 1.71 5.66
N PRO A 108 -1.71 1.19 4.41
CA PRO A 108 -1.02 -0.03 4.00
C PRO A 108 0.51 0.01 4.21
N LEU A 109 1.10 1.21 4.16
CA LEU A 109 2.53 1.44 4.31
C LEU A 109 2.95 1.71 5.77
N GLN A 110 2.00 1.78 6.72
CA GLN A 110 2.31 2.04 8.14
C GLN A 110 3.17 0.95 8.78
N ILE A 111 3.26 -0.24 8.18
CA ILE A 111 4.20 -1.30 8.59
C ILE A 111 5.68 -0.83 8.52
N MET A 112 6.01 0.15 7.67
CA MET A 112 7.36 0.72 7.62
C MET A 112 7.71 1.58 8.85
N LEU A 113 6.74 2.02 9.66
CA LEU A 113 7.00 2.88 10.82
C LEU A 113 7.99 2.24 11.81
N GLY A 114 8.82 3.07 12.41
CA GLY A 114 9.82 2.69 13.40
C GLY A 114 11.25 2.64 12.87
N GLU A 115 12.10 2.03 13.69
CA GLU A 115 13.55 1.98 13.48
C GLU A 115 13.99 0.74 12.72
N TRP A 116 14.87 0.94 11.74
CA TRP A 116 15.46 -0.12 10.91
C TRP A 116 16.98 -0.01 10.89
N GLY A 117 17.66 -1.15 10.90
CA GLY A 117 19.08 -1.27 10.59
C GLY A 117 19.25 -2.13 9.34
N GLY A 118 20.23 -1.85 8.50
CA GLY A 118 20.43 -2.62 7.27
C GLY A 118 21.84 -2.55 6.72
N THR A 119 22.06 -3.28 5.64
CA THR A 119 23.33 -3.24 4.90
C THR A 119 23.10 -3.19 3.39
N THR A 120 23.98 -2.48 2.67
CA THR A 120 23.95 -2.45 1.21
C THR A 120 24.48 -3.75 0.62
N PHE A 121 23.82 -4.28 -0.41
CA PHE A 121 24.32 -5.41 -1.19
C PHE A 121 25.63 -5.06 -1.93
N LYS A 122 25.70 -3.86 -2.53
CA LYS A 122 26.89 -3.37 -3.21
C LYS A 122 28.00 -3.09 -2.19
N LYS A 123 29.18 -3.65 -2.45
CA LYS A 123 30.39 -3.43 -1.67
C LYS A 123 31.25 -2.32 -2.28
N ILE A 124 31.87 -1.50 -1.44
CA ILE A 124 32.85 -0.47 -1.83
C ILE A 124 34.08 -0.70 -0.96
N GLY A 125 35.27 -0.79 -1.57
CA GLY A 125 36.50 -1.19 -0.86
C GLY A 125 36.42 -2.60 -0.23
N GLY A 126 35.51 -3.45 -0.68
CA GLY A 126 35.21 -4.77 -0.07
C GLY A 126 34.09 -4.76 0.97
N PHE A 127 33.66 -3.59 1.46
CA PHE A 127 32.71 -3.47 2.58
C PHE A 127 31.30 -3.04 2.13
N SER A 128 30.28 -3.62 2.74
CA SER A 128 28.92 -3.10 2.70
C SER A 128 28.81 -1.88 3.61
N SER A 129 28.01 -0.89 3.21
CA SER A 129 27.60 0.20 4.10
C SER A 129 26.66 -0.32 5.19
N VAL A 130 26.69 0.32 6.36
CA VAL A 130 25.73 0.08 7.45
C VAL A 130 24.72 1.23 7.43
N GLU A 131 23.47 0.87 7.20
CA GLU A 131 22.37 1.79 6.96
C GLU A 131 21.47 1.84 8.22
N THR A 132 21.00 3.02 8.60
CA THR A 132 20.01 3.19 9.67
C THR A 132 18.90 4.11 9.17
N LEU A 133 17.67 3.60 9.16
CA LEU A 133 16.51 4.28 8.58
C LEU A 133 15.41 4.34 9.65
N GLY A 134 14.93 5.54 9.99
CA GLY A 134 13.87 5.75 10.98
C GLY A 134 12.64 6.38 10.34
N TRP A 135 11.52 5.66 10.28
CA TRP A 135 10.27 6.14 9.68
C TRP A 135 9.26 6.59 10.73
N VAL A 136 8.70 7.78 10.55
CA VAL A 136 7.61 8.33 11.37
C VAL A 136 6.54 9.00 10.50
N TRP A 137 5.35 9.22 11.04
CA TRP A 137 4.38 10.12 10.42
C TRP A 137 4.82 11.58 10.52
N ASP A 138 4.61 12.35 9.47
CA ASP A 138 4.48 13.81 9.50
C ASP A 138 3.05 14.18 9.13
N LEU A 139 2.31 14.70 10.12
CA LEU A 139 0.91 15.10 10.01
C LEU A 139 0.74 16.62 10.19
N GLN A 140 1.84 17.38 10.21
CA GLN A 140 1.86 18.77 10.66
C GLN A 140 2.52 19.72 9.66
N THR A 141 3.58 19.29 8.96
CA THR A 141 4.33 20.17 8.04
C THR A 141 3.50 20.61 6.83
N ASN A 142 2.61 19.75 6.34
CA ASN A 142 1.55 20.11 5.40
C ASN A 142 0.28 19.31 5.73
N PRO A 143 -0.73 19.91 6.37
CA PRO A 143 -1.97 19.21 6.71
C PRO A 143 -2.76 18.69 5.51
N ALA A 144 -2.61 19.25 4.29
CA ALA A 144 -3.26 18.70 3.09
C ALA A 144 -2.48 17.52 2.46
N GLN A 145 -1.25 17.28 2.90
CA GLN A 145 -0.34 16.23 2.40
C GLN A 145 0.43 15.57 3.58
N PRO A 146 -0.27 14.84 4.47
CA PRO A 146 0.37 14.02 5.50
C PRO A 146 1.22 12.93 4.86
N ALA A 147 2.37 12.63 5.45
CA ALA A 147 3.37 11.75 4.85
C ALA A 147 3.99 10.78 5.85
N LEU A 148 4.52 9.67 5.34
CA LEU A 148 5.57 8.91 6.02
C LEU A 148 6.91 9.58 5.70
N VAL A 149 7.66 10.00 6.72
CA VAL A 149 8.99 10.61 6.56
C VAL A 149 10.06 9.70 7.13
N MET A 150 11.18 9.59 6.41
CA MET A 150 12.35 8.80 6.79
C MET A 150 13.49 9.74 7.18
N ASN A 151 14.16 9.47 8.30
CA ASN A 151 15.51 9.96 8.57
C ASN A 151 16.54 8.86 8.28
N ALA A 152 17.69 9.23 7.71
CA ALA A 152 18.68 8.29 7.21
C ALA A 152 20.15 8.79 7.31
N ASP A 153 20.48 9.59 8.33
CA ASP A 153 21.79 10.27 8.52
C ASP A 153 23.04 9.45 8.14
N LYS A 154 23.05 8.14 8.43
CA LYS A 154 24.20 7.24 8.23
C LYS A 154 24.22 6.56 6.86
N SER A 155 23.16 6.66 6.08
CA SER A 155 23.03 6.00 4.78
C SER A 155 24.14 6.38 3.80
N ARG A 156 24.48 5.45 2.91
CA ARG A 156 25.29 5.73 1.71
C ARG A 156 24.59 6.70 0.73
N TYR A 157 23.26 6.73 0.70
CA TYR A 157 22.49 7.24 -0.44
C TYR A 157 21.72 8.53 -0.16
N TYR A 158 20.88 8.53 0.88
CA TYR A 158 19.89 9.58 1.12
C TYR A 158 19.90 9.99 2.59
N GLU A 159 19.67 11.26 2.87
CA GLU A 159 19.61 11.82 4.23
C GLU A 159 18.17 11.78 4.77
N ASP A 160 17.20 12.09 3.89
CA ASP A 160 15.77 12.02 4.20
C ASP A 160 14.94 11.42 3.06
N ALA A 161 13.71 11.04 3.42
CA ALA A 161 12.63 10.82 2.46
C ALA A 161 11.30 11.39 2.95
N ARG A 162 10.42 11.72 1.99
CA ARG A 162 8.99 11.98 2.21
C ARG A 162 8.17 11.14 1.25
N LEU A 163 7.37 10.21 1.77
CA LEU A 163 6.43 9.37 1.03
C LEU A 163 4.99 9.79 1.33
N THR A 164 4.27 10.20 0.30
CA THR A 164 2.88 10.71 0.38
C THR A 164 2.01 10.12 -0.73
N TYR A 165 0.72 10.44 -0.74
CA TYR A 165 -0.22 10.08 -1.81
C TYR A 165 -0.78 11.33 -2.50
N LEU A 166 -0.79 11.30 -3.83
CA LEU A 166 -1.35 12.33 -4.71
C LEU A 166 -2.75 11.89 -5.13
N THR A 167 -3.78 12.47 -4.51
CA THR A 167 -5.19 12.12 -4.74
C THR A 167 -5.68 12.53 -6.14
N ASP A 168 -5.08 13.56 -6.73
CA ASP A 168 -5.34 14.05 -8.08
C ASP A 168 -4.76 13.11 -9.16
N LYS A 169 -3.57 12.53 -8.92
CA LYS A 169 -2.91 11.61 -9.85
C LYS A 169 -3.21 10.13 -9.58
N GLN A 170 -3.81 9.82 -8.44
CA GLN A 170 -3.96 8.46 -7.88
C GLN A 170 -2.62 7.69 -7.82
N LYS A 171 -1.58 8.34 -7.30
CA LYS A 171 -0.23 7.76 -7.17
C LYS A 171 0.41 8.06 -5.82
N TYR A 172 1.29 7.19 -5.39
CA TYR A 172 2.26 7.51 -4.33
C TYR A 172 3.37 8.39 -4.92
N GLN A 173 3.80 9.39 -4.15
CA GLN A 173 4.97 10.21 -4.46
C GLN A 173 6.01 10.06 -3.36
N LEU A 174 7.25 9.76 -3.75
CA LEU A 174 8.41 9.70 -2.87
C LEU A 174 9.37 10.83 -3.27
N THR A 175 9.64 11.75 -2.37
CA THR A 175 10.81 12.63 -2.46
C THR A 175 11.97 11.98 -1.69
N LEU A 176 13.16 11.94 -2.29
CA LEU A 176 14.41 11.55 -1.64
C LEU A 176 15.41 12.71 -1.72
N THR A 177 16.02 13.07 -0.60
CA THR A 177 17.07 14.10 -0.53
C THR A 177 18.41 13.42 -0.23
N ASP A 178 19.46 13.70 -1.01
CA ASP A 178 20.82 13.25 -0.67
C ASP A 178 21.59 14.27 0.18
N LYS A 179 22.75 13.87 0.69
CA LYS A 179 23.58 14.67 1.65
C LYS A 179 24.19 15.94 1.08
N ALA A 180 23.91 16.28 -0.18
CA ALA A 180 24.20 17.58 -0.78
C ALA A 180 22.93 18.46 -0.92
N GLY A 181 21.80 18.03 -0.36
CA GLY A 181 20.50 18.66 -0.52
C GLY A 181 19.83 18.40 -1.88
N LYS A 182 20.42 17.58 -2.78
CA LYS A 182 19.81 17.31 -4.09
C LYS A 182 18.60 16.39 -3.90
N LYS A 183 17.42 16.94 -4.19
CA LYS A 183 16.16 16.20 -4.23
C LYS A 183 16.02 15.41 -5.53
N ARG A 184 15.29 14.29 -5.43
CA ARG A 184 14.75 13.51 -6.54
C ARG A 184 13.30 13.17 -6.18
N ILE A 185 12.38 13.37 -7.12
CA ILE A 185 10.96 13.06 -6.94
C ILE A 185 10.63 11.85 -7.80
N TYR A 186 9.94 10.88 -7.20
CA TYR A 186 9.48 9.65 -7.83
C TYR A 186 7.97 9.53 -7.67
N GLU A 187 7.29 8.99 -8.67
CA GLU A 187 5.86 8.66 -8.62
C GLU A 187 5.62 7.21 -9.03
N GLY A 188 4.59 6.59 -8.48
CA GLY A 188 4.21 5.24 -8.86
C GLY A 188 3.17 4.62 -7.95
N ASN A 189 3.06 3.30 -8.01
CA ASN A 189 1.99 2.50 -7.40
C ASN A 189 2.48 1.11 -7.00
N PHE A 190 1.64 0.35 -6.29
CA PHE A 190 1.92 -1.04 -5.96
C PHE A 190 2.05 -1.88 -7.25
N SER A 191 3.23 -2.47 -7.47
CA SER A 191 3.45 -3.50 -8.49
C SER A 191 3.17 -4.91 -7.94
N VAL A 192 3.11 -5.05 -6.61
CA VAL A 192 2.43 -6.14 -5.90
C VAL A 192 1.64 -5.48 -4.77
N PRO A 193 0.31 -5.66 -4.68
CA PRO A 193 -0.52 -5.05 -3.63
C PRO A 193 -0.18 -5.59 -2.24
N LEU A 194 -0.72 -4.95 -1.20
CA LEU A 194 -0.62 -5.46 0.17
C LEU A 194 -1.32 -6.82 0.28
N LYS A 195 -0.58 -7.83 0.75
CA LYS A 195 -1.12 -9.14 1.13
C LYS A 195 -0.65 -9.52 2.52
N LYS A 196 -1.56 -10.02 3.35
CA LYS A 196 -1.22 -10.79 4.55
C LYS A 196 -0.99 -12.25 4.15
N VAL A 197 0.13 -12.82 4.58
CA VAL A 197 0.47 -14.24 4.39
C VAL A 197 0.94 -14.85 5.71
N PRO A 198 0.66 -16.11 6.04
CA PRO A 198 1.24 -16.77 7.23
C PRO A 198 2.77 -16.71 7.20
N GLY A 199 3.41 -16.59 8.36
CA GLY A 199 4.87 -16.55 8.46
C GLY A 199 5.51 -17.94 8.31
N ASP A 200 6.61 -18.02 7.57
CA ASP A 200 7.40 -19.26 7.41
C ASP A 200 7.95 -19.78 8.76
N ASP A 201 8.28 -18.87 9.67
CA ASP A 201 8.80 -19.16 11.02
C ASP A 201 7.68 -19.51 12.04
N ASP A 202 6.47 -18.97 11.84
CA ASP A 202 5.28 -19.20 12.67
C ASP A 202 4.00 -18.85 11.88
N PRO A 203 3.16 -19.83 11.50
CA PRO A 203 1.96 -19.57 10.69
C PRO A 203 0.87 -18.79 11.43
N ASN A 204 0.99 -18.61 12.75
CA ASN A 204 0.07 -17.80 13.56
C ASN A 204 0.40 -16.29 13.50
N VAL A 205 1.54 -15.91 12.90
CA VAL A 205 1.96 -14.52 12.71
C VAL A 205 1.84 -14.17 11.23
N MET A 206 0.86 -13.34 10.86
CA MET A 206 0.65 -12.95 9.47
C MET A 206 1.60 -11.82 9.09
N HIS A 207 2.31 -12.01 7.99
CA HIS A 207 3.25 -11.05 7.42
C HIS A 207 2.60 -10.19 6.35
N SER A 208 2.67 -8.88 6.53
CA SER A 208 2.37 -7.88 5.52
C SER A 208 3.48 -7.87 4.46
N THR A 209 3.10 -8.09 3.21
CA THR A 209 4.00 -8.12 2.05
C THR A 209 3.45 -7.26 0.92
N TYR A 210 4.33 -6.57 0.18
CA TYR A 210 3.97 -5.74 -0.97
C TYR A 210 5.21 -5.35 -1.78
N LYS A 211 5.01 -4.78 -2.98
CA LYS A 211 6.05 -4.03 -3.70
C LYS A 211 5.48 -2.70 -4.19
N LEU A 212 5.97 -1.60 -3.65
CA LEU A 212 5.68 -0.24 -4.12
C LEU A 212 6.78 0.16 -5.10
N SER A 213 6.43 0.37 -6.37
CA SER A 213 7.36 0.70 -7.45
C SER A 213 7.21 2.17 -7.85
N LEU A 214 8.32 2.91 -7.86
CA LEU A 214 8.35 4.36 -7.94
C LEU A 214 9.39 4.79 -8.98
N ALA A 215 8.95 5.36 -10.10
CA ALA A 215 9.81 5.83 -11.18
C ALA A 215 10.10 7.33 -11.02
N MET A 216 11.31 7.77 -11.37
CA MET A 216 11.70 9.18 -11.23
C MET A 216 10.88 10.06 -12.20
N VAL A 217 10.35 11.15 -11.67
CA VAL A 217 9.69 12.22 -12.44
C VAL A 217 10.49 13.53 -12.43
N GLU A 218 11.31 13.75 -11.40
CA GLU A 218 12.20 14.91 -11.33
C GLU A 218 13.56 14.54 -10.71
N PRO A 219 14.70 14.93 -11.32
CA PRO A 219 14.84 15.54 -12.65
C PRO A 219 14.67 14.50 -13.78
N ALA A 220 13.86 14.82 -14.80
CA ALA A 220 13.37 13.85 -15.80
C ALA A 220 14.47 13.14 -16.63
N ASP A 221 15.59 13.80 -16.92
CA ASP A 221 16.68 13.25 -17.74
C ASP A 221 17.71 12.41 -16.94
N GLU A 222 17.59 12.33 -15.61
CA GLU A 222 18.53 11.60 -14.75
C GLU A 222 18.31 10.08 -14.85
N LYS A 223 19.31 9.37 -15.36
CA LYS A 223 19.26 7.91 -15.54
C LYS A 223 19.80 7.15 -14.33
N LYS A 224 20.47 7.83 -13.38
CA LYS A 224 20.98 7.19 -12.16
C LYS A 224 19.93 7.16 -11.06
N HIS A 225 19.76 5.99 -10.45
CA HIS A 225 18.72 5.73 -9.45
C HIS A 225 17.29 6.02 -9.97
N ALA A 226 17.06 5.97 -11.29
CA ALA A 226 15.81 6.31 -11.98
C ALA A 226 14.56 5.52 -11.51
N GLN A 227 14.71 4.42 -10.77
CA GLN A 227 13.60 3.76 -10.08
C GLN A 227 14.00 3.29 -8.68
N ILE A 228 13.04 3.40 -7.76
CA ILE A 228 13.09 2.89 -6.39
C ILE A 228 11.98 1.86 -6.22
N ILE A 229 12.26 0.74 -5.57
CA ILE A 229 11.24 -0.21 -5.13
C ILE A 229 11.35 -0.40 -3.62
N LEU A 230 10.24 -0.18 -2.91
CA LEU A 230 10.07 -0.56 -1.51
C LEU A 230 9.36 -1.92 -1.48
N ASN A 231 10.13 -2.98 -1.23
CA ASN A 231 9.72 -4.37 -1.33
C ASN A 231 9.62 -4.98 0.07
N GLN A 232 8.42 -4.98 0.66
CA GLN A 232 8.15 -5.55 1.98
C GLN A 232 8.09 -7.07 1.87
N GLN A 233 9.00 -7.76 2.56
CA GLN A 233 9.16 -9.21 2.51
C GLN A 233 8.52 -9.90 3.71
N ASN A 234 8.59 -9.28 4.88
CA ASN A 234 7.76 -9.60 6.04
C ASN A 234 7.74 -8.44 7.03
N ASN A 235 7.05 -8.60 8.17
CA ASN A 235 6.87 -7.53 9.17
C ASN A 235 8.19 -6.96 9.75
N ASP A 236 9.29 -7.71 9.68
CA ASP A 236 10.61 -7.32 10.18
C ASP A 236 11.68 -7.19 9.07
N ARG A 237 11.27 -7.16 7.78
CA ARG A 237 12.16 -7.02 6.62
C ARG A 237 11.49 -6.31 5.43
N TYR A 238 12.05 -5.18 4.99
CA TYR A 238 11.80 -4.61 3.66
C TYR A 238 13.09 -4.31 2.91
N MET A 239 13.09 -4.48 1.59
CA MET A 239 14.23 -4.15 0.74
C MET A 239 14.00 -2.75 0.13
N PHE A 240 14.98 -1.86 0.27
CA PHE A 240 15.01 -0.59 -0.46
C PHE A 240 15.90 -0.83 -1.68
N GLU A 241 15.30 -1.07 -2.84
CA GLU A 241 15.98 -1.44 -4.07
C GLU A 241 16.17 -0.23 -4.98
N ILE A 242 17.39 -0.05 -5.51
CA ILE A 242 17.77 1.13 -6.30
C ILE A 242 18.16 0.68 -7.71
N TYR A 243 17.59 1.30 -8.75
CA TYR A 243 17.76 0.92 -10.15
C TYR A 243 18.23 2.11 -11.00
N ASP A 244 19.21 1.88 -11.88
CA ASP A 244 19.55 2.81 -12.97
C ASP A 244 18.73 2.47 -14.23
N LEU A 245 18.38 3.47 -15.03
CA LEU A 245 17.83 3.28 -16.38
C LEU A 245 18.97 3.05 -17.39
N ARG A 246 18.93 1.93 -18.12
CA ARG A 246 19.94 1.51 -19.10
C ARG A 246 19.26 1.11 -20.41
N GLY A 247 19.42 1.95 -21.43
CA GLY A 247 18.50 1.94 -22.57
C GLY A 247 17.08 2.13 -22.05
N ASP A 248 16.19 1.24 -22.45
CA ASP A 248 14.77 1.24 -22.06
C ASP A 248 14.47 0.32 -20.85
N SER A 249 15.51 -0.15 -20.15
CA SER A 249 15.41 -1.16 -19.09
C SER A 249 15.96 -0.69 -17.74
N TYR A 250 15.33 -1.09 -16.63
CA TYR A 250 15.81 -0.82 -15.28
C TYR A 250 16.79 -1.90 -14.80
N ALA A 251 18.00 -1.50 -14.40
CA ALA A 251 19.03 -2.38 -13.88
C ALA A 251 19.31 -2.06 -12.41
N ARG A 252 19.10 -3.03 -11.51
CA ARG A 252 19.32 -2.85 -10.06
C ARG A 252 20.80 -2.64 -9.76
N ILE A 253 21.16 -1.54 -9.08
CA ILE A 253 22.54 -1.16 -8.79
C ILE A 253 22.93 -1.31 -7.31
N ASP A 254 21.95 -1.32 -6.40
CA ASP A 254 22.13 -1.69 -4.99
C ASP A 254 20.78 -2.10 -4.37
N THR A 255 20.85 -2.69 -3.18
CA THR A 255 19.71 -2.99 -2.33
C THR A 255 20.12 -2.80 -0.88
N ILE A 256 19.45 -1.91 -0.15
CA ILE A 256 19.56 -1.86 1.31
C ILE A 256 18.69 -3.00 1.86
N ASN A 257 19.34 -3.99 2.45
CA ASN A 257 18.67 -5.10 3.13
C ASN A 257 18.36 -4.66 4.57
N THR A 258 17.11 -4.27 4.88
CA THR A 258 16.75 -3.87 6.25
C THR A 258 16.33 -5.04 7.12
N ARG A 259 16.49 -4.85 8.43
CA ARG A 259 15.82 -5.55 9.53
C ARG A 259 15.27 -4.51 10.50
N ARG A 260 14.11 -4.76 11.08
CA ARG A 260 13.55 -3.89 12.13
C ARG A 260 14.45 -3.94 13.38
N LYS A 261 14.61 -2.80 14.06
CA LYS A 261 15.21 -2.75 15.41
C LYS A 261 14.11 -2.90 16.47
N GLY A 262 14.33 -3.75 17.47
CA GLY A 262 13.36 -4.00 18.54
C GLY A 262 12.30 -5.06 18.17
N THR A 263 11.25 -5.19 18.98
CA THR A 263 10.15 -6.13 18.73
C THR A 263 9.19 -5.61 17.65
N SER A 264 8.69 -6.52 16.80
CA SER A 264 7.82 -6.14 15.69
C SER A 264 6.53 -5.47 16.14
N PHE A 265 6.16 -4.38 15.47
CA PHE A 265 4.82 -3.78 15.60
C PHE A 265 3.72 -4.60 14.91
N ALA A 266 4.08 -5.67 14.21
CA ALA A 266 3.17 -6.67 13.66
C ALA A 266 3.63 -8.09 14.05
N LYS A 267 3.81 -8.32 15.35
CA LYS A 267 3.82 -9.68 15.95
C LYS A 267 2.51 -9.98 16.69
N SER A 268 1.45 -9.27 16.32
CA SER A 268 0.10 -9.42 16.84
C SER A 268 -0.88 -9.08 15.72
N ASP A 269 -1.55 -10.09 15.18
CA ASP A 269 -2.61 -9.94 14.17
C ASP A 269 -4.02 -9.82 14.76
N SER A 270 -4.13 -9.92 16.09
CA SER A 270 -5.26 -9.37 16.83
C SER A 270 -5.45 -7.90 16.47
N ASP A 271 -6.70 -7.45 16.37
CA ASP A 271 -7.04 -6.03 16.48
C ASP A 271 -6.24 -5.41 17.61
N TYR A 272 -5.63 -4.24 17.36
CA TYR A 272 -4.77 -3.59 18.35
C TYR A 272 -5.52 -3.21 19.62
N GLY A 273 -6.87 -3.25 19.60
CA GLY A 273 -7.74 -3.20 20.78
C GLY A 273 -7.51 -1.93 21.58
N ASP A 274 -7.25 -2.09 22.88
CA ASP A 274 -6.94 -0.97 23.77
C ASP A 274 -5.63 -0.26 23.42
N LYS A 275 -4.72 -0.91 22.68
CA LYS A 275 -3.48 -0.32 22.15
C LYS A 275 -3.63 0.25 20.73
N THR A 276 -4.84 0.40 20.19
CA THR A 276 -5.02 1.03 18.87
C THR A 276 -4.54 2.49 18.89
N CYS A 277 -3.76 2.89 17.89
CA CYS A 277 -3.31 4.27 17.72
C CYS A 277 -4.51 5.20 17.44
N VAL A 278 -4.73 6.17 18.32
CA VAL A 278 -5.84 7.15 18.28
C VAL A 278 -5.85 8.05 17.02
N ILE A 279 -4.81 7.97 16.19
CA ILE A 279 -4.64 8.76 14.96
C ILE A 279 -4.61 7.89 13.69
N SER A 280 -3.65 6.97 13.57
CA SER A 280 -3.48 6.18 12.33
C SER A 280 -4.26 4.85 12.30
N GLY A 281 -4.81 4.41 13.44
CA GLY A 281 -5.39 3.07 13.59
C GLY A 281 -4.37 1.92 13.64
N GLY A 282 -3.06 2.19 13.52
CA GLY A 282 -1.99 1.19 13.66
C GLY A 282 -1.73 0.78 15.12
N LEU A 283 -0.77 -0.12 15.35
CA LEU A 283 -0.37 -0.48 16.72
C LEU A 283 0.19 0.75 17.45
N GLY A 284 -0.41 1.06 18.59
CA GLY A 284 0.08 2.04 19.55
C GLY A 284 1.26 1.50 20.36
N THR A 285 2.34 2.27 20.40
CA THR A 285 3.64 1.87 20.97
C THR A 285 4.00 2.67 22.21
N SER A 286 3.36 3.83 22.39
CA SER A 286 3.54 4.69 23.57
C SER A 286 2.22 5.35 23.96
N GLN A 287 2.06 5.61 25.25
CA GLN A 287 0.84 6.14 25.85
C GLN A 287 0.86 7.68 25.95
N VAL A 288 -0.28 8.32 25.69
CA VAL A 288 -0.55 9.75 25.90
C VAL A 288 -1.75 9.89 26.84
N THR A 289 -1.81 10.97 27.61
CA THR A 289 -2.86 11.18 28.61
C THR A 289 -3.54 12.52 28.40
N TYR A 290 -4.86 12.53 28.36
CA TYR A 290 -5.66 13.75 28.21
C TYR A 290 -6.93 13.67 29.07
N GLN A 291 -7.23 14.74 29.84
CA GLN A 291 -8.36 14.80 30.79
C GLN A 291 -8.48 13.55 31.70
N GLY A 292 -7.34 13.02 32.18
CA GLY A 292 -7.27 11.81 33.01
C GLY A 292 -7.47 10.47 32.27
N LYS A 293 -7.84 10.49 30.99
CA LYS A 293 -7.95 9.30 30.14
C LYS A 293 -6.64 9.02 29.41
N SER A 294 -6.34 7.74 29.19
CA SER A 294 -5.15 7.30 28.47
C SER A 294 -5.51 6.82 27.06
N TYR A 295 -4.67 7.19 26.09
CA TYR A 295 -4.76 6.80 24.68
C TYR A 295 -3.39 6.34 24.20
N TRP A 296 -3.32 5.67 23.04
CA TRP A 296 -2.06 5.20 22.48
C TRP A 296 -1.72 5.87 21.14
N VAL A 297 -0.43 6.02 20.85
CA VAL A 297 0.10 6.54 19.59
C VAL A 297 1.25 5.65 19.09
N CYS A 298 1.33 5.45 17.77
CA CYS A 298 2.28 4.52 17.13
C CYS A 298 3.71 5.08 16.97
N CYS A 299 3.88 6.39 16.89
CA CYS A 299 5.17 7.06 16.73
C CYS A 299 5.18 8.49 17.29
N SER A 300 6.35 9.13 17.30
CA SER A 300 6.54 10.52 17.73
C SER A 300 5.75 11.54 16.90
N GLY A 301 5.51 11.27 15.62
CA GLY A 301 4.65 12.08 14.76
C GLY A 301 3.20 12.13 15.24
N CYS A 302 2.62 10.97 15.53
CA CYS A 302 1.29 10.90 16.13
C CYS A 302 1.24 11.51 17.53
N ARG A 303 2.30 11.39 18.34
CA ARG A 303 2.38 12.11 19.63
C ARG A 303 2.25 13.62 19.44
N LYS A 304 3.10 14.23 18.60
CA LYS A 304 3.04 15.68 18.31
C LYS A 304 1.67 16.13 17.78
N ALA A 305 1.05 15.32 16.92
CA ALA A 305 -0.27 15.62 16.38
C ALA A 305 -1.38 15.51 17.44
N PHE A 306 -1.29 14.53 18.35
CA PHE A 306 -2.19 14.39 19.50
C PHE A 306 -2.05 15.57 20.46
N ASP A 307 -0.82 15.87 20.90
CA ASP A 307 -0.53 16.92 21.88
C ASP A 307 -0.97 18.32 21.38
N ALA A 308 -1.01 18.54 20.06
CA ALA A 308 -1.43 19.79 19.45
C ALA A 308 -2.95 19.97 19.33
N ASN A 309 -3.75 18.90 19.23
CA ASN A 309 -5.22 18.96 19.19
C ASN A 309 -5.84 17.62 19.62
N PRO A 310 -5.83 17.27 20.92
CA PRO A 310 -6.21 15.95 21.39
C PRO A 310 -7.71 15.68 21.19
N GLU A 311 -8.56 16.70 21.37
CA GLU A 311 -10.02 16.58 21.26
C GLU A 311 -10.44 16.17 19.84
N LYS A 312 -9.82 16.71 18.79
CA LYS A 312 -10.06 16.32 17.39
C LYS A 312 -9.79 14.83 17.15
N TRP A 313 -8.66 14.32 17.63
CA TRP A 313 -8.28 12.91 17.43
C TRP A 313 -9.12 11.95 18.25
N ILE A 314 -9.43 12.30 19.50
CA ILE A 314 -10.34 11.53 20.35
C ILE A 314 -11.73 11.47 19.69
N ALA A 315 -12.25 12.59 19.17
CA ALA A 315 -13.53 12.61 18.47
C ALA A 315 -13.54 11.72 17.21
N LYS A 316 -12.50 11.77 16.37
CA LYS A 316 -12.38 10.87 15.20
C LYS A 316 -12.26 9.39 15.61
N TYR A 317 -11.49 9.08 16.64
CA TYR A 317 -11.30 7.72 17.15
C TYR A 317 -12.59 7.11 17.70
N GLU A 318 -13.31 7.84 18.55
CA GLU A 318 -14.61 7.41 19.09
C GLU A 318 -15.69 7.30 17.99
N ALA A 319 -15.67 8.19 16.99
CA ALA A 319 -16.56 8.09 15.83
C ALA A 319 -16.26 6.85 14.98
N ASN A 320 -14.98 6.51 14.77
CA ASN A 320 -14.59 5.32 14.01
C ASN A 320 -14.88 4.03 14.77
N LYS A 321 -14.61 3.96 16.08
CA LYS A 321 -15.04 2.82 16.94
C LYS A 321 -16.54 2.57 16.84
N LYS A 322 -17.36 3.63 16.82
CA LYS A 322 -18.82 3.53 16.66
C LYS A 322 -19.28 3.12 15.26
N LYS A 323 -18.46 3.26 14.21
CA LYS A 323 -18.76 2.67 12.90
C LYS A 323 -18.51 1.16 12.94
N THR A 324 -17.31 0.75 13.34
CA THR A 324 -16.89 -0.65 13.41
C THR A 324 -17.74 -1.49 14.37
N ALA A 325 -18.25 -0.91 15.46
CA ALA A 325 -19.15 -1.60 16.39
C ALA A 325 -20.64 -1.67 15.94
N ASN A 326 -20.97 -1.11 14.77
CA ASN A 326 -22.32 -1.09 14.17
C ASN A 326 -22.31 -1.71 12.75
N GLN A 327 -21.30 -2.49 12.41
CA GLN A 327 -21.15 -3.25 11.17
C GLN A 327 -21.05 -4.75 11.48
#